data_AF-A0A0D8HY21-F1
#
_entry.id   AF-A0A0D8HY21-F1
#
_cell.length_a   1.000
_cell.length_b   1.000
_cell.length_c   1.000
_cell.angle_alpha   90.00
_cell.angle_beta   90.00
_cell.angle_gamma   90.00
#
_symmetry.space_group_name_H-M   'P 1'
#
loop_
_entity.id
_entity.type
_entity.pdbx_description
1 polymer ?
#
loop_
_entity_poly.entity_id
_entity_poly.type
_entity_poly.pdbx_seq_one_letter_code
_entity_poly.pdbx_strand_id
1 'polypeptide(L)'
;MALIGREAAALLNDAGIELGPGLTESEFDSVHERFGFHFNPDHRSLLATALPLGDRWPDWRNGDDLELETWLDSVAEGFIWDALHQSPPFWPPSWGTLPSSTEDIATTVRRELRGWPRLIPIYAHRFTPAAPSPSESPVFSVWQTDIIYYGANLLEYLTNELLSGQGRKALSPRTISVPYWSRFVESANSAESV
;
A
#
# COMPACT_ATOMS: atom_id res chain seq x y z
N MET A 1 13.57 -12.59 -9.94
CA MET A 1 13.37 -11.74 -8.76
C MET A 1 14.44 -10.67 -8.60
N ALA A 2 15.73 -11.00 -8.40
CA ALA A 2 16.79 -9.99 -8.16
C ALA A 2 16.96 -8.89 -9.23
N LEU A 3 16.39 -9.05 -10.43
CA LEU A 3 16.43 -8.03 -11.48
C LEU A 3 15.53 -6.83 -11.16
N ILE A 4 14.30 -7.08 -10.67
CA ILE A 4 13.30 -6.04 -10.38
C ILE A 4 13.84 -5.07 -9.32
N GLY A 5 14.44 -5.59 -8.24
CA GLY A 5 15.02 -4.75 -7.19
C GLY A 5 16.14 -3.83 -7.69
N ARG A 6 17.00 -4.32 -8.58
CA ARG A 6 18.07 -3.50 -9.19
C ARG A 6 17.54 -2.42 -10.12
N GLU A 7 16.54 -2.74 -10.93
CA GLU A 7 15.91 -1.77 -11.83
C GLU A 7 15.16 -0.70 -11.03
N ALA A 8 14.43 -1.10 -9.99
CA ALA A 8 13.75 -0.18 -9.08
C ALA A 8 14.73 0.75 -8.35
N ALA A 9 15.84 0.20 -7.81
CA ALA A 9 16.88 1.00 -7.17
C ALA A 9 17.57 1.95 -8.15
N ALA A 10 17.80 1.53 -9.40
CA ALA A 10 18.36 2.40 -10.43
C ALA A 10 17.42 3.58 -10.75
N LEU A 11 16.11 3.33 -10.93
CA LEU A 11 15.12 4.39 -11.15
C LEU A 11 15.11 5.42 -10.02
N LEU A 12 15.17 4.96 -8.77
CA LEU A 12 15.21 5.83 -7.59
C LEU A 12 16.48 6.67 -7.54
N ASN A 13 17.64 6.04 -7.77
CA ASN A 13 18.92 6.73 -7.80
C ASN A 13 19.00 7.77 -8.93
N ASP A 14 18.51 7.43 -10.12
CA ASP A 14 18.47 8.34 -11.28
C ASP A 14 17.55 9.55 -11.03
N ALA A 15 16.52 9.36 -10.20
CA ALA A 15 15.64 10.43 -9.73
C ALA A 15 16.23 11.24 -8.55
N GLY A 16 17.45 10.93 -8.10
CA GLY A 16 18.12 11.63 -7.01
C GLY A 16 17.61 11.27 -5.61
N ILE A 17 16.89 10.15 -5.46
CA ILE A 17 16.48 9.65 -4.15
C ILE A 17 17.69 9.04 -3.44
N GLU A 18 17.91 9.42 -2.19
CA GLU A 18 18.97 8.85 -1.37
C GLU A 18 18.65 7.38 -1.02
N LEU A 19 19.65 6.51 -1.20
CA LEU A 19 19.52 5.07 -0.97
C LEU A 19 20.55 4.60 0.06
N GLY A 20 20.06 3.93 1.10
CA GLY A 20 20.87 3.17 2.05
C GLY A 20 21.09 1.72 1.61
N PRO A 21 21.96 0.97 2.33
CA PRO A 21 22.12 -0.46 2.11
C PRO A 21 20.80 -1.21 2.26
N GLY A 22 20.53 -2.17 1.37
CA GLY A 22 19.33 -3.01 1.44
C GLY A 22 19.21 -3.79 2.76
N LEU A 23 18.00 -4.24 3.06
CA LEU A 23 17.70 -5.06 4.23
C LEU A 23 18.31 -6.46 4.11
N THR A 24 18.81 -6.94 5.23
CA THR A 24 19.26 -8.31 5.45
C THR A 24 18.07 -9.24 5.71
N GLU A 25 18.28 -10.55 5.59
CA GLU A 25 17.27 -11.56 5.93
C GLU A 25 16.77 -11.42 7.37
N SER A 26 17.67 -11.21 8.34
CA SER A 26 17.31 -11.01 9.74
C SER A 26 16.48 -9.73 9.98
N GLU A 27 16.70 -8.69 9.17
CA GLU A 27 15.88 -7.47 9.26
C GLU A 27 14.48 -7.71 8.67
N PHE A 28 14.36 -8.49 7.58
CA PHE A 28 13.05 -8.92 7.10
C PHE A 28 12.30 -9.80 8.11
N ASP A 29 13.00 -10.74 8.76
CA ASP A 29 12.43 -11.57 9.81
C ASP A 29 11.94 -10.71 10.98
N SER A 30 12.71 -9.70 11.39
CA SER A 30 12.31 -8.76 12.43
C SER A 30 11.05 -7.97 12.07
N VAL A 31 10.92 -7.48 10.83
CA VAL A 31 9.68 -6.83 10.35
C VAL A 31 8.50 -7.81 10.41
N HIS A 32 8.72 -9.07 10.03
CA HIS A 32 7.68 -10.09 10.11
C HIS A 32 7.24 -10.36 11.55
N GLU A 33 8.19 -10.52 12.48
CA GLU A 33 7.91 -10.75 13.90
C GLU A 33 7.17 -9.57 14.55
N ARG A 34 7.57 -8.33 14.22
CA ARG A 34 6.94 -7.11 14.76
C ARG A 34 5.53 -6.89 14.23
N PHE A 35 5.34 -7.04 12.92
CA PHE A 35 4.12 -6.55 12.26
C PHE A 35 3.25 -7.65 11.63
N GLY A 36 3.70 -8.90 11.58
CA GLY A 36 2.90 -10.05 11.16
C GLY A 36 2.61 -10.13 9.66
N PHE A 37 3.44 -9.53 8.81
CA PHE A 37 3.32 -9.65 7.35
C PHE A 37 4.65 -9.99 6.70
N HIS A 38 4.61 -10.43 5.44
CA HIS A 38 5.78 -10.53 4.58
C HIS A 38 5.58 -9.61 3.38
N PHE A 39 6.65 -8.96 2.94
CA PHE A 39 6.63 -8.18 1.69
C PHE A 39 6.35 -9.09 0.49
N ASN A 40 5.63 -8.60 -0.51
CA ASN A 40 5.52 -9.30 -1.79
C ASN A 40 6.89 -9.40 -2.49
N PRO A 41 7.04 -10.30 -3.48
CA PRO A 41 8.32 -10.55 -4.15
C PRO A 41 9.06 -9.30 -4.65
N ASP A 42 8.33 -8.33 -5.20
CA ASP A 42 8.92 -7.17 -5.88
C ASP A 42 9.33 -6.10 -4.86
N HIS A 43 8.46 -5.81 -3.89
CA HIS A 43 8.76 -4.88 -2.81
C HIS A 43 9.93 -5.39 -1.97
N ARG A 44 9.93 -6.69 -1.64
CA ARG A 44 11.06 -7.34 -0.97
C ARG A 44 12.33 -7.24 -1.80
N SER A 45 12.25 -7.46 -3.12
CA SER A 45 13.42 -7.39 -3.99
C SER A 45 14.03 -5.98 -4.02
N LEU A 46 13.20 -4.92 -4.03
CA LEU A 46 13.68 -3.54 -3.90
C LEU A 46 14.37 -3.35 -2.55
N LEU A 47 13.69 -3.62 -1.44
CA LEU A 47 14.23 -3.37 -0.11
C LEU A 47 15.50 -4.20 0.19
N ALA A 48 15.62 -5.40 -0.37
CA ALA A 48 16.83 -6.22 -0.26
C ALA A 48 18.00 -5.65 -1.09
N THR A 49 17.70 -4.88 -2.13
CA THR A 49 18.71 -4.26 -3.00
C THR A 49 19.18 -2.92 -2.43
N ALA A 50 18.23 -2.07 -2.03
CA ALA A 50 18.49 -0.74 -1.50
C ALA A 50 17.30 -0.26 -0.67
N LEU A 51 17.57 0.51 0.37
CA LEU A 51 16.54 1.17 1.17
C LEU A 51 16.37 2.63 0.73
N PRO A 52 15.22 3.03 0.20
CA PRO A 52 14.92 4.44 -0.02
C PRO A 52 14.86 5.19 1.31
N LEU A 53 15.48 6.38 1.38
CA LEU A 53 15.52 7.22 2.57
C LEU A 53 14.74 8.53 2.39
N GLY A 54 14.30 9.11 3.51
CA GLY A 54 13.62 10.41 3.60
C GLY A 54 12.17 10.32 4.10
N ASP A 55 11.61 11.46 4.51
CA ASP A 55 10.38 11.57 5.32
C ASP A 55 9.11 10.93 4.74
N ARG A 56 9.09 10.57 3.46
CA ARG A 56 7.94 9.95 2.79
C ARG A 56 8.13 8.44 2.56
N TRP A 57 9.24 7.87 3.00
CA TRP A 57 9.56 6.44 2.91
C TRP A 57 9.52 5.83 4.32
N PRO A 58 8.85 4.69 4.52
CA PRO A 58 8.91 3.98 5.80
C PRO A 58 10.34 3.47 6.07
N ASP A 59 10.92 3.84 7.22
CA ASP A 59 12.21 3.27 7.65
C ASP A 59 11.97 1.90 8.30
N TRP A 60 11.97 0.85 7.48
CA TRP A 60 11.81 -0.52 7.97
C TRP A 60 12.97 -1.04 8.83
N ARG A 61 14.12 -0.33 8.87
CA ARG A 61 15.30 -0.71 9.65
C ARG A 61 15.30 -0.06 11.03
N ASN A 62 15.14 1.25 11.09
CA ASN A 62 15.26 2.02 12.34
C ASN A 62 13.97 2.73 12.76
N GLY A 63 12.91 2.67 11.96
CA GLY A 63 11.63 3.28 12.28
C GLY A 63 11.04 2.69 13.56
N ASP A 64 10.50 3.58 14.39
CA ASP A 64 9.86 3.18 15.64
C ASP A 64 8.55 2.43 15.36
N ASP A 65 8.16 1.54 16.28
CA ASP A 65 6.97 0.70 16.11
C ASP A 65 5.70 1.54 15.92
N LEU A 66 5.56 2.65 16.67
CA LEU A 66 4.35 3.47 16.63
C LEU A 66 4.22 4.23 15.30
N GLU A 67 5.34 4.73 14.77
CA GLU A 67 5.39 5.36 13.45
C GLU A 67 5.00 4.35 12.37
N LEU A 68 5.65 3.18 12.34
CA LEU A 68 5.37 2.16 11.33
C LEU A 68 3.95 1.58 11.47
N GLU A 69 3.42 1.44 12.68
CA GLU A 69 2.02 1.11 12.93
C GLU A 69 1.09 2.19 12.36
N THR A 70 1.40 3.46 12.53
CA THR A 70 0.61 4.58 11.95
C THR A 70 0.56 4.48 10.42
N TRP A 71 1.70 4.16 9.78
CA TRP A 71 1.77 3.93 8.34
C TRP A 71 0.96 2.70 7.90
N LEU A 72 0.98 1.63 8.68
CA LEU A 72 0.26 0.39 8.38
C LEU A 72 -1.25 0.53 8.60
N ASP A 73 -1.67 1.37 9.55
CA ASP A 73 -3.08 1.62 9.89
C ASP A 73 -3.71 2.73 9.04
N SER A 74 -2.91 3.52 8.30
CA SER A 74 -3.40 4.68 7.54
C SER A 74 -4.52 4.35 6.55
N VAL A 75 -4.53 3.14 5.98
CA VAL A 75 -5.62 2.65 5.11
C VAL A 75 -6.92 2.55 5.90
N ALA A 76 -6.89 1.94 7.09
CA ALA A 76 -8.07 1.83 7.93
C ALA A 76 -8.53 3.20 8.45
N GLU A 77 -7.59 4.05 8.87
CA GLU A 77 -7.90 5.42 9.31
C GLU A 77 -8.58 6.23 8.20
N GLY A 78 -8.18 6.03 6.94
CA GLY A 78 -8.82 6.63 5.78
C GLY A 78 -10.30 6.23 5.63
N PHE A 79 -10.60 4.93 5.73
CA PHE A 79 -11.98 4.43 5.68
C PHE A 79 -12.81 4.88 6.89
N ILE A 80 -12.22 4.89 8.09
CA ILE A 80 -12.87 5.40 9.29
C ILE A 80 -13.23 6.87 9.12
N TRP A 81 -12.31 7.65 8.57
CA TRP A 81 -12.57 9.06 8.30
C TRP A 81 -13.77 9.23 7.35
N ASP A 82 -13.83 8.49 6.25
CA ASP A 82 -14.93 8.61 5.29
C ASP A 82 -16.27 8.11 5.85
N ALA A 83 -16.26 7.07 6.68
CA ALA A 83 -17.43 6.60 7.40
C ALA A 83 -17.98 7.63 8.40
N LEU A 84 -17.12 8.50 8.95
CA LEU A 84 -17.51 9.51 9.94
C LEU A 84 -17.87 10.87 9.34
N HIS A 85 -17.28 11.22 8.19
CA HIS A 85 -17.30 12.60 7.70
C HIS A 85 -17.92 12.78 6.31
N GLN A 86 -18.13 11.72 5.51
CA GLN A 86 -18.82 11.85 4.23
C GLN A 86 -20.34 11.97 4.39
N SER A 87 -20.99 12.51 3.36
CA SER A 87 -22.45 12.61 3.26
C SER A 87 -22.90 12.17 1.86
N PRO A 88 -23.47 10.95 1.69
CA PRO A 88 -23.70 9.95 2.75
C PRO A 88 -22.39 9.36 3.31
N PRO A 89 -22.39 8.84 4.56
CA PRO A 89 -21.25 8.11 5.11
C PRO A 89 -20.80 6.98 4.19
N PHE A 90 -19.49 6.78 4.05
CA PHE A 90 -18.98 5.57 3.41
C PHE A 90 -19.22 4.37 4.33
N TRP A 91 -20.26 3.60 4.04
CA TRP A 91 -20.60 2.42 4.81
C TRP A 91 -21.19 1.32 3.93
N PRO A 92 -20.38 0.31 3.57
CA PRO A 92 -20.84 -0.85 2.83
C PRO A 92 -22.04 -1.55 3.47
N PRO A 93 -23.08 -1.91 2.69
CA PRO A 93 -24.22 -2.66 3.22
C PRO A 93 -23.82 -3.99 3.86
N SER A 94 -22.75 -4.61 3.37
CA SER A 94 -22.18 -5.86 3.90
C SER A 94 -21.66 -5.73 5.33
N TRP A 95 -21.34 -4.52 5.79
CA TRP A 95 -20.87 -4.24 7.15
C TRP A 95 -22.02 -4.12 8.17
N GLY A 96 -23.27 -4.24 7.71
CA GLY A 96 -24.46 -4.18 8.54
C GLY A 96 -24.94 -2.74 8.79
N THR A 97 -25.69 -2.53 9.86
CA THR A 97 -26.20 -1.20 10.23
C THR A 97 -25.07 -0.31 10.73
N LEU A 98 -24.98 0.90 10.19
CA LEU A 98 -24.04 1.92 10.66
C LEU A 98 -24.24 2.20 12.17
N PRO A 99 -23.23 1.96 13.03
CA PRO A 99 -23.31 2.26 14.45
C PRO A 99 -23.39 3.76 14.73
N SER A 100 -23.89 4.14 15.91
CA SER A 100 -23.90 5.54 16.36
C SER A 100 -22.62 5.97 17.08
N SER A 101 -21.82 5.01 17.56
CA SER A 101 -20.56 5.28 18.27
C SER A 101 -19.39 5.33 17.29
N THR A 102 -18.54 6.34 17.42
CA THR A 102 -17.31 6.46 16.62
C THR A 102 -16.35 5.30 16.88
N GLU A 103 -16.32 4.77 18.10
CA GLU A 103 -15.51 3.62 18.49
C GLU A 103 -16.02 2.32 17.83
N ASP A 104 -17.34 2.13 17.76
CA ASP A 104 -17.94 0.96 17.12
C ASP A 104 -17.77 0.99 15.59
N ILE A 105 -17.84 2.19 14.99
CA ILE A 105 -17.50 2.43 13.59
C ILE A 105 -16.06 2.00 13.34
N ALA A 106 -15.10 2.57 14.09
CA ALA A 106 -13.69 2.25 13.94
C ALA A 106 -13.38 0.76 14.15
N THR A 107 -14.00 0.15 15.15
CA THR A 107 -13.88 -1.29 15.42
C THR A 107 -14.39 -2.14 14.27
N THR A 108 -15.52 -1.76 13.67
CA THR A 108 -16.08 -2.47 12.51
C THR A 108 -15.19 -2.30 11.30
N VAL A 109 -14.79 -1.07 10.92
CA VAL A 109 -13.91 -0.84 9.77
C VAL A 109 -12.63 -1.65 9.87
N ARG A 110 -11.95 -1.63 11.03
CA ARG A 110 -10.72 -2.41 11.24
C ARG A 110 -10.97 -3.91 11.16
N ARG A 111 -12.09 -4.40 11.69
CA ARG A 111 -12.46 -5.83 11.58
C ARG A 111 -12.65 -6.25 10.13
N GLU A 112 -13.39 -5.48 9.34
CA GLU A 112 -13.68 -5.83 7.95
C GLU A 112 -12.42 -5.77 7.08
N LEU A 113 -11.60 -4.72 7.23
CA LEU A 113 -10.34 -4.57 6.48
C LEU A 113 -9.28 -5.62 6.86
N ARG A 114 -9.31 -6.18 8.07
CA ARG A 114 -8.45 -7.34 8.43
C ARG A 114 -8.72 -8.57 7.58
N GLY A 115 -9.91 -8.68 6.97
CA GLY A 115 -10.24 -9.75 6.02
C GLY A 115 -9.68 -9.54 4.62
N TRP A 116 -9.10 -8.37 4.33
CA TRP A 116 -8.59 -8.01 3.02
C TRP A 116 -7.07 -8.23 2.96
N PRO A 117 -6.47 -8.43 1.77
CA PRO A 117 -5.02 -8.48 1.64
C PRO A 117 -4.37 -7.21 2.21
N ARG A 118 -3.50 -7.32 3.21
CA ARG A 118 -2.90 -6.13 3.83
C ARG A 118 -2.11 -5.33 2.80
N LEU A 119 -2.35 -4.03 2.74
CA LEU A 119 -1.57 -3.10 1.92
C LEU A 119 -0.37 -2.61 2.72
N ILE A 120 0.82 -2.70 2.14
CA ILE A 120 2.09 -2.30 2.75
C ILE A 120 2.56 -1.00 2.09
N PRO A 121 2.90 0.03 2.88
CA PRO A 121 3.33 1.31 2.35
C PRO A 121 4.67 1.16 1.63
N ILE A 122 4.77 1.79 0.46
CA ILE A 122 6.01 1.95 -0.28
C ILE A 122 6.51 3.38 -0.10
N TYR A 123 5.66 4.37 -0.39
CA TYR A 123 6.01 5.79 -0.41
C TYR A 123 4.77 6.66 -0.27
N ALA A 124 4.70 7.52 0.74
CA ALA A 124 3.53 8.37 0.99
C ALA A 124 2.20 7.59 0.84
N HIS A 125 1.32 8.03 -0.05
CA HIS A 125 0.02 7.38 -0.29
C HIS A 125 0.09 6.17 -1.23
N ARG A 126 1.27 5.56 -1.43
CA ARG A 126 1.48 4.44 -2.38
C ARG A 126 1.67 3.14 -1.62
N PHE A 127 0.89 2.14 -1.97
CA PHE A 127 0.85 0.85 -1.29
C PHE A 127 0.86 -0.31 -2.27
N THR A 128 1.36 -1.46 -1.84
CA THR A 128 1.28 -2.73 -2.59
C THR A 128 0.83 -3.85 -1.65
N PRO A 129 0.09 -4.87 -2.11
CA PRO A 129 -0.33 -5.95 -1.22
C PRO A 129 0.87 -6.71 -0.65
N ALA A 130 0.76 -7.11 0.61
CA ALA A 130 1.67 -8.04 1.25
C ALA A 130 1.66 -9.41 0.54
N ALA A 131 2.69 -10.23 0.79
CA ALA A 131 2.62 -11.65 0.46
C ALA A 131 1.38 -12.30 1.15
N PRO A 132 0.73 -13.30 0.52
CA PRO A 132 1.18 -14.11 -0.60
C PRO A 132 0.88 -13.52 -1.99
N SER A 133 0.60 -12.22 -2.11
CA SER A 133 0.47 -11.59 -3.43
C SER A 133 1.76 -11.79 -4.26
N PRO A 134 1.65 -12.19 -5.54
CA PRO A 134 2.81 -12.58 -6.35
C PRO A 134 3.61 -11.36 -6.85
N SER A 135 4.70 -11.63 -7.56
CA SER A 135 5.36 -10.63 -8.41
C SER A 135 4.39 -10.08 -9.46
N GLU A 136 4.64 -8.88 -9.95
CA GLU A 136 3.73 -8.09 -10.80
C GLU A 136 2.45 -7.65 -10.07
N SER A 137 2.47 -7.62 -8.74
CA SER A 137 1.39 -7.05 -7.94
C SER A 137 1.26 -5.55 -8.20
N PRO A 138 0.03 -5.02 -8.33
CA PRO A 138 -0.17 -3.61 -8.58
C PRO A 138 0.26 -2.74 -7.40
N VAL A 139 0.52 -1.48 -7.71
CA VAL A 139 0.68 -0.42 -6.71
C VAL A 139 -0.58 0.43 -6.72
N PHE A 140 -1.15 0.65 -5.55
CA PHE A 140 -2.31 1.48 -5.32
C PHE A 140 -1.88 2.86 -4.84
N SER A 141 -2.58 3.90 -5.29
CA SER A 141 -2.65 5.17 -4.57
C SER A 141 -3.89 5.13 -3.69
N VAL A 142 -3.69 5.31 -2.38
CA VAL A 142 -4.75 5.23 -1.37
C VAL A 142 -4.90 6.60 -0.73
N TRP A 143 -6.03 7.27 -1.01
CA TRP A 143 -6.43 8.46 -0.30
C TRP A 143 -7.83 8.24 0.27
N GLN A 144 -7.88 7.84 1.54
CA GLN A 144 -9.13 7.42 2.17
C GLN A 144 -9.80 6.31 1.34
N THR A 145 -11.08 6.44 1.00
CA THR A 145 -11.77 5.49 0.10
C THR A 145 -11.56 5.78 -1.38
N ASP A 146 -10.93 6.89 -1.76
CA ASP A 146 -10.49 7.13 -3.15
C ASP A 146 -9.19 6.36 -3.43
N ILE A 147 -9.36 5.14 -3.95
CA ILE A 147 -8.29 4.22 -4.25
C ILE A 147 -8.23 3.96 -5.75
N ILE A 148 -7.02 3.98 -6.29
CA ILE A 148 -6.79 3.84 -7.72
C ILE A 148 -5.51 3.06 -7.97
N TYR A 149 -5.43 2.33 -9.08
CA TYR A 149 -4.18 1.71 -9.52
C TYR A 149 -3.18 2.76 -9.97
N TYR A 150 -2.06 2.92 -9.29
CA TYR A 150 -1.05 3.91 -9.67
C TYR A 150 0.06 3.33 -10.57
N GLY A 151 0.28 2.02 -10.50
CA GLY A 151 1.09 1.25 -11.44
C GLY A 151 0.56 -0.18 -11.53
N ALA A 152 0.67 -0.82 -12.70
CA ALA A 152 0.34 -2.22 -12.87
C ALA A 152 1.32 -3.14 -12.12
N ASN A 153 2.54 -2.66 -11.88
CA ASN A 153 3.57 -3.27 -11.05
C ASN A 153 4.48 -2.19 -10.41
N LEU A 154 5.47 -2.62 -9.61
CA LEU A 154 6.40 -1.72 -8.91
C LEU A 154 7.18 -0.81 -9.87
N LEU A 155 7.68 -1.33 -11.00
CA LEU A 155 8.53 -0.58 -11.93
C LEU A 155 7.73 0.48 -12.71
N GLU A 156 6.52 0.14 -13.16
CA GLU A 156 5.63 1.10 -13.82
C GLU A 156 5.21 2.20 -12.85
N TYR A 157 4.94 1.85 -11.58
CA TYR A 157 4.69 2.85 -10.53
C TYR A 157 5.87 3.81 -10.37
N LEU A 158 7.10 3.30 -10.16
CA LEU A 158 8.26 4.15 -9.95
C LEU A 158 8.52 5.06 -11.16
N THR A 159 8.34 4.52 -12.37
CA THR A 159 8.43 5.31 -13.61
C THR A 159 7.39 6.43 -13.62
N ASN A 160 6.14 6.17 -13.22
CA ASN A 160 5.07 7.16 -13.17
C ASN A 160 5.29 8.22 -12.07
N GLU A 161 5.82 7.83 -10.91
CA GLU A 161 6.04 8.72 -9.76
C GLU A 161 7.24 9.64 -9.99
N LEU A 162 8.34 9.12 -10.53
CA LEU A 162 9.62 9.82 -10.59
C LEU A 162 9.78 10.69 -11.85
N LEU A 163 9.15 10.30 -12.97
CA LEU A 163 9.18 11.10 -14.20
C LEU A 163 8.08 12.18 -14.16
N SER A 164 8.26 13.14 -13.27
CA SER A 164 7.41 14.33 -13.11
C SER A 164 7.36 15.14 -14.41
N GLY A 165 6.25 15.05 -15.16
CA GLY A 165 6.01 15.94 -16.31
C GLY A 165 5.11 15.43 -17.43
N GLN A 166 4.75 14.14 -17.46
CA GLN A 166 3.90 13.58 -18.54
C GLN A 166 2.46 13.25 -18.12
N GLY A 167 2.08 13.53 -16.88
CA GLY A 167 0.81 13.05 -16.33
C GLY A 167 0.77 11.53 -16.25
N ARG A 168 -0.30 11.00 -15.68
CA ARG A 168 -0.51 9.55 -15.53
C ARG A 168 -0.67 8.92 -16.90
N LYS A 169 0.30 8.10 -17.34
CA LYS A 169 0.16 7.31 -18.56
C LYS A 169 -0.98 6.30 -18.40
N ALA A 170 -1.59 5.91 -19.52
CA ALA A 170 -2.48 4.76 -19.50
C ALA A 170 -1.73 3.56 -18.93
N LEU A 171 -2.27 2.97 -17.86
CA LEU A 171 -1.62 1.85 -17.19
C LEU A 171 -1.57 0.66 -18.14
N SER A 172 -0.46 -0.07 -18.07
CA SER A 172 -0.36 -1.38 -18.69
C SER A 172 -1.50 -2.30 -18.19
N PRO A 173 -1.97 -3.25 -19.01
CA PRO A 173 -2.90 -4.26 -18.54
C PRO A 173 -2.33 -5.00 -17.32
N ARG A 174 -3.11 -5.04 -16.24
CA ARG A 174 -2.73 -5.77 -15.02
C ARG A 174 -2.95 -7.26 -15.22
N THR A 175 -2.02 -8.06 -14.72
CA THR A 175 -2.12 -9.53 -14.72
C THR A 175 -2.57 -10.08 -13.36
N ILE A 176 -2.35 -9.31 -12.29
CA ILE A 176 -2.67 -9.70 -10.91
C ILE A 176 -3.89 -8.95 -10.42
N SER A 177 -4.92 -9.71 -10.04
CA SER A 177 -6.06 -9.20 -9.28
C SER A 177 -5.82 -9.43 -7.80
N VAL A 178 -5.83 -8.35 -7.04
CA VAL A 178 -5.74 -8.36 -5.57
C VAL A 178 -7.17 -8.48 -5.00
N PRO A 179 -7.51 -9.57 -4.27
CA PRO A 179 -8.84 -9.76 -3.72
C PRO A 179 -9.33 -8.54 -2.91
N TYR A 180 -10.64 -8.25 -3.02
CA TYR A 180 -11.32 -7.05 -2.50
C TYR A 180 -10.82 -5.74 -3.11
N TRP A 181 -9.54 -5.41 -3.03
CA TRP A 181 -8.99 -4.14 -3.55
C TRP A 181 -9.24 -3.94 -5.03
N SER A 182 -9.07 -4.98 -5.85
CA SER A 182 -9.28 -4.84 -7.30
C SER A 182 -10.74 -4.62 -7.64
N ARG A 183 -11.65 -5.38 -7.02
CA ARG A 183 -13.10 -5.18 -7.16
C ARG A 183 -13.49 -3.78 -6.69
N PHE A 184 -12.96 -3.34 -5.56
CA PHE A 184 -13.26 -2.03 -4.98
C PHE A 184 -12.85 -0.90 -5.95
N VAL A 185 -11.64 -0.94 -6.49
CA VAL A 185 -11.17 0.05 -7.47
C VAL A 185 -11.96 -0.03 -8.79
N GLU A 186 -12.23 -1.24 -9.30
CA GLU A 186 -12.93 -1.46 -10.58
C GLU A 186 -14.41 -1.08 -10.55
N SER A 187 -15.00 -1.02 -9.35
CA SER A 187 -16.36 -0.53 -9.12
C SER A 187 -16.39 0.96 -8.72
N ALA A 188 -15.31 1.69 -9.02
CA ALA A 188 -15.18 3.12 -8.73
C ALA A 188 -15.28 3.46 -7.23
N ASN A 189 -14.69 2.60 -6.38
CA ASN A 189 -14.65 2.77 -4.94
C ASN A 189 -16.04 2.87 -4.28
N SER A 190 -17.01 2.16 -4.86
CA SER A 190 -18.39 2.15 -4.39
C SER A 190 -18.51 1.32 -3.10
N ALA A 191 -19.21 1.85 -2.09
CA ALA A 191 -19.50 1.12 -0.85
C ALA A 191 -20.33 -0.16 -1.11
N GLU A 192 -21.14 -0.17 -2.18
CA GLU A 192 -21.95 -1.31 -2.62
C GLU A 192 -21.12 -2.48 -3.17
N SER A 193 -19.84 -2.27 -3.47
CA SER A 193 -18.96 -3.27 -4.07
C SER A 193 -18.14 -4.10 -3.08
N VAL A 194 -18.18 -3.68 -1.81
CA VAL A 194 -17.51 -4.30 -0.66
C VAL A 194 -18.36 -5.46 -0.13
#